data_AF-A0A7M2WR29-F1
#
_entry.id   AF-A0A7M2WR29-F1
#
_cell.length_a   1.000
_cell.length_b   1.000
_cell.length_c   1.000
_cell.angle_alpha   90.00
_cell.angle_beta   90.00
_cell.angle_gamma   90.00
#
_symmetry.space_group_name_H-M   'P 1'
#
loop_
_entity.id
_entity.type
_entity.pdbx_description
1 polymer ?
#
loop_
_entity_poly.entity_id
_entity_poly.type
_entity_poly.pdbx_seq_one_letter_code
_entity_poly.pdbx_strand_id
1 'polypeptide(L)'
;MNSRSGKTYPSMGDRIHSATGFPVLYWLAVIGCSGLSMSLLAARLAATRQVGHLSLVWDLFLAWLPVAPALGIYHLCRRPRINRLLLILLAGVWLLFFPNAPYLITEMIHLSPQYGPSPEILPAWLDKLLPAMAPQSSPEWFDFLLLSSIVVNGLLTAFTAMRLVERSIARRGGRLMSLALAGWIFLLASFGVALGRYARLNSWEVFTQPIETFEKIFQWMQVPRVGVFTLVFGALLAMFYIAAVHGGRREPDPQAGRGFER
;
A
#
# COMPACT_ATOMS: atom_id res chain seq x y z
N MET A 1 -58.33 -15.44 8.93
CA MET A 1 -57.74 -15.00 7.65
C MET A 1 -56.24 -14.84 7.85
N ASN A 2 -55.46 -15.65 7.13
CA ASN A 2 -53.99 -15.71 7.16
C ASN A 2 -53.36 -14.40 6.67
N SER A 3 -52.64 -13.65 7.52
CA SER A 3 -51.68 -12.65 7.04
C SER A 3 -50.33 -13.33 6.79
N ARG A 4 -49.96 -13.44 5.52
CA ARG A 4 -48.70 -14.03 5.08
C ARG A 4 -47.53 -13.19 5.60
N SER A 5 -46.66 -13.81 6.38
CA SER A 5 -45.33 -13.29 6.70
C SER A 5 -44.58 -13.00 5.40
N GLY A 6 -44.30 -11.73 5.11
CA GLY A 6 -43.37 -11.35 4.05
C GLY A 6 -41.99 -11.88 4.41
N LYS A 7 -41.58 -12.98 3.78
CA LYS A 7 -40.18 -13.40 3.77
C LYS A 7 -39.41 -12.32 3.00
N THR A 8 -38.68 -11.47 3.73
CA THR A 8 -37.66 -10.60 3.16
C THR A 8 -36.58 -11.49 2.57
N TYR A 9 -36.52 -11.58 1.25
CA TYR A 9 -35.37 -12.17 0.57
C TYR A 9 -34.17 -11.26 0.84
N PRO A 10 -33.02 -11.79 1.30
CA PRO A 10 -31.81 -10.99 1.42
C PRO A 10 -31.47 -10.44 0.03
N SER A 11 -31.37 -9.13 -0.08
CA SER A 11 -31.00 -8.47 -1.32
C SER A 11 -29.63 -8.99 -1.76
N MET A 12 -29.41 -9.07 -3.07
CA MET A 12 -28.14 -9.47 -3.70
C MET A 12 -26.93 -8.57 -3.31
N GLY A 13 -27.15 -7.60 -2.41
CA GLY A 13 -26.18 -6.69 -1.81
C GLY A 13 -25.53 -7.17 -0.51
N ASP A 14 -25.89 -8.32 0.06
CA ASP A 14 -25.17 -8.95 1.17
C ASP A 14 -23.85 -9.57 0.67
N ARG A 15 -22.99 -8.73 0.11
CA ARG A 15 -21.59 -9.08 -0.14
C ARG A 15 -21.01 -9.51 1.20
N ILE A 16 -20.46 -10.72 1.25
CA ILE A 16 -19.73 -11.23 2.41
C ILE A 16 -18.64 -10.20 2.76
N HIS A 17 -18.94 -9.35 3.74
CA HIS A 17 -18.01 -8.36 4.24
C HIS A 17 -17.08 -9.09 5.18
N SER A 18 -15.78 -9.06 4.90
CA SER A 18 -14.78 -9.57 5.83
C SER A 18 -14.83 -8.79 7.15
N ALA A 19 -14.27 -9.34 8.22
CA ALA A 19 -14.23 -8.73 9.55
C ALA A 19 -13.62 -7.30 9.57
N THR A 20 -12.95 -6.90 8.49
CA THR A 20 -12.28 -5.61 8.27
C THR A 20 -13.18 -4.55 7.60
N GLY A 21 -14.38 -4.93 7.15
CA GLY A 21 -15.30 -4.07 6.40
C GLY A 21 -14.92 -3.89 4.93
N PHE A 22 -14.01 -4.71 4.40
CA PHE A 22 -13.74 -4.86 2.97
C PHE A 22 -14.46 -6.12 2.45
N PRO A 23 -15.03 -6.12 1.22
CA PRO A 23 -15.59 -7.34 0.64
C PRO A 23 -14.49 -8.36 0.39
N VAL A 24 -14.79 -9.66 0.46
CA VAL A 24 -13.79 -10.73 0.15
C VAL A 24 -13.12 -10.52 -1.20
N LEU A 25 -13.91 -10.11 -2.21
CA LEU A 25 -13.42 -9.81 -3.55
C LEU A 25 -12.30 -8.75 -3.58
N TYR A 26 -12.32 -7.79 -2.65
CA TYR A 26 -11.25 -6.80 -2.54
C TYR A 26 -9.91 -7.46 -2.21
N TRP A 27 -9.88 -8.31 -1.17
CA TRP A 27 -8.66 -9.02 -0.79
C TRP A 27 -8.16 -9.96 -1.88
N LEU A 28 -9.08 -10.65 -2.56
CA LEU A 28 -8.74 -11.45 -3.73
C LEU A 28 -8.12 -10.61 -4.85
N ALA A 29 -8.61 -9.39 -5.07
CA ALA A 29 -8.04 -8.48 -6.06
C ALA A 29 -6.65 -7.96 -5.65
N VAL A 30 -6.42 -7.62 -4.38
CA VAL A 30 -5.09 -7.18 -3.90
C VAL A 30 -4.07 -8.33 -4.02
N ILE A 31 -4.44 -9.53 -3.55
CA ILE A 31 -3.59 -10.72 -3.66
C ILE A 31 -3.37 -11.09 -5.14
N GLY A 32 -4.41 -11.00 -5.96
CA GLY A 32 -4.34 -11.24 -7.40
C GLY A 32 -3.42 -10.25 -8.12
N CYS A 33 -3.42 -8.97 -7.74
CA CYS A 33 -2.47 -7.98 -8.26
C CYS A 33 -1.03 -8.33 -7.88
N SER A 34 -0.79 -8.76 -6.64
CA SER A 34 0.56 -9.21 -6.22
C SER A 34 0.98 -10.45 -7.01
N GLY A 35 0.08 -11.42 -7.19
CA GLY A 35 0.33 -12.62 -7.99
C GLY A 35 0.60 -12.31 -9.46
N LEU A 36 -0.09 -11.32 -10.04
CA LEU A 36 0.17 -10.83 -11.39
C LEU A 36 1.57 -10.23 -11.50
N SER A 37 1.97 -9.35 -10.57
CA SER A 37 3.32 -8.77 -10.54
C SER A 37 4.40 -9.85 -10.45
N MET A 38 4.21 -10.83 -9.59
CA MET A 38 5.14 -11.96 -9.45
C MET A 38 5.19 -12.82 -10.72
N SER A 39 4.05 -13.04 -11.37
CA SER A 39 3.97 -13.77 -12.65
C SER A 39 4.68 -13.03 -13.78
N LEU A 40 4.51 -11.71 -13.86
CA LEU A 40 5.20 -10.87 -14.84
C LEU A 40 6.71 -10.86 -14.60
N LEU A 41 7.16 -10.75 -13.34
CA LEU A 41 8.58 -10.82 -13.01
C LEU A 41 9.18 -12.20 -13.34
N ALA A 42 8.47 -13.28 -13.03
CA ALA A 42 8.89 -14.63 -13.38
C ALA A 42 8.96 -14.85 -14.89
N ALA A 43 7.98 -14.35 -15.65
CA ALA A 43 7.98 -14.40 -17.10
C ALA A 43 9.14 -13.58 -17.70
N ARG A 44 9.43 -12.40 -17.13
CA ARG A 44 10.61 -11.59 -17.50
C ARG A 44 11.91 -12.38 -17.29
N LEU A 45 12.08 -12.98 -16.12
CA LEU A 45 13.27 -13.75 -15.77
C LEU A 45 13.43 -14.96 -16.69
N ALA A 46 12.33 -15.68 -16.98
CA ALA A 46 12.33 -16.83 -17.86
C ALA A 46 12.67 -16.45 -19.32
N ALA A 47 12.22 -15.29 -19.79
CA ALA A 47 12.44 -14.82 -21.16
C ALA A 47 13.80 -14.14 -21.37
N THR A 48 14.31 -13.40 -20.38
CA THR A 48 15.50 -12.53 -20.55
C THR A 48 16.74 -13.04 -19.83
N ARG A 49 16.59 -13.90 -18.81
CA ARG A 49 17.66 -14.35 -17.89
C ARG A 49 18.40 -13.25 -17.14
N GLN A 50 17.85 -12.05 -17.14
CA GLN A 50 18.36 -10.94 -16.35
C GLN A 50 17.72 -10.98 -14.97
N VAL A 51 18.54 -10.86 -13.92
CA VAL A 51 18.03 -10.70 -12.55
C VAL A 51 17.61 -9.26 -12.24
N GLY A 52 17.68 -8.37 -13.23
CA GLY A 52 17.12 -7.03 -13.16
C GLY A 52 15.69 -7.08 -12.62
N HIS A 53 15.40 -6.20 -11.65
CA HIS A 53 14.15 -6.10 -10.91
C HIS A 53 13.85 -7.22 -9.88
N LEU A 54 14.76 -8.15 -9.58
CA LEU A 54 14.51 -9.12 -8.49
C LEU A 54 14.35 -8.46 -7.11
N SER A 55 14.88 -7.26 -6.90
CA SER A 55 14.64 -6.47 -5.68
C SER A 55 13.14 -6.20 -5.45
N LEU A 56 12.33 -6.15 -6.51
CA LEU A 56 10.88 -5.94 -6.41
C LEU A 56 10.18 -7.03 -5.60
N VAL A 57 10.73 -8.24 -5.52
CA VAL A 57 10.17 -9.31 -4.67
C VAL A 57 10.24 -8.88 -3.20
N TRP A 58 11.39 -8.34 -2.81
CA TRP A 58 11.62 -7.85 -1.45
C TRP A 58 10.78 -6.60 -1.17
N ASP A 59 10.74 -5.65 -2.10
CA ASP A 59 9.96 -4.43 -1.94
C ASP A 59 8.45 -4.72 -1.87
N LEU A 60 7.95 -5.66 -2.67
CA LEU A 60 6.56 -6.10 -2.62
C LEU A 60 6.23 -6.78 -1.28
N PHE A 61 7.15 -7.59 -0.75
CA PHE A 61 6.99 -8.16 0.59
C PHE A 61 6.92 -7.06 1.66
N LEU A 62 7.82 -6.08 1.64
CA LEU A 62 7.83 -4.97 2.59
C LEU A 62 6.56 -4.09 2.49
N ALA A 63 6.01 -3.92 1.29
CA ALA A 63 4.76 -3.17 1.08
C ALA A 63 3.54 -3.79 1.79
N TRP A 64 3.52 -5.12 1.96
CA TRP A 64 2.47 -5.81 2.71
C TRP A 64 2.63 -5.70 4.23
N LEU A 65 3.85 -5.49 4.72
CA LEU A 65 4.16 -5.48 6.15
C LEU A 65 3.30 -4.50 6.98
N PRO A 66 3.03 -3.24 6.57
CA PRO A 66 2.16 -2.35 7.33
C PRO A 66 0.68 -2.78 7.38
N VAL A 67 0.20 -3.70 6.54
CA VAL A 67 -1.19 -4.15 6.58
C VAL A 67 -1.48 -4.94 7.86
N ALA A 68 -0.55 -5.78 8.32
CA ALA A 68 -0.72 -6.61 9.52
C ALA A 68 -0.93 -5.81 10.82
N PRO A 69 -0.05 -4.85 11.20
CA PRO A 69 -0.30 -4.03 12.38
C PRO A 69 -1.52 -3.13 12.21
N ALA A 70 -1.85 -2.68 10.99
CA ALA A 70 -3.09 -1.94 10.74
C ALA A 70 -4.36 -2.76 11.06
N LEU A 71 -4.37 -4.05 10.70
CA LEU A 71 -5.44 -4.98 11.07
C LEU A 71 -5.50 -5.14 12.60
N GLY A 72 -4.36 -5.29 13.26
CA GLY A 72 -4.25 -5.35 14.71
C GLY A 72 -4.87 -4.12 15.40
N ILE A 73 -4.49 -2.92 14.95
CA ILE A 73 -5.07 -1.64 15.42
C ILE A 73 -6.58 -1.63 15.22
N TYR A 74 -7.03 -2.00 14.02
CA TYR A 74 -8.45 -1.99 13.67
C TYR A 74 -9.30 -2.89 14.57
N HIS A 75 -8.83 -4.11 14.84
CA HIS A 75 -9.52 -5.05 15.72
C HIS A 75 -9.45 -4.63 17.18
N LEU A 76 -8.28 -4.17 17.64
CA LEU A 76 -8.09 -3.71 19.02
C LEU A 76 -8.98 -2.52 19.36
N CYS A 77 -9.12 -1.57 18.43
CA CYS A 77 -9.96 -0.38 18.61
C CYS A 77 -11.47 -0.67 18.65
N ARG A 78 -11.90 -1.89 18.27
CA ARG A 78 -13.30 -2.35 18.37
C ARG A 78 -13.59 -3.13 19.65
N ARG A 79 -12.58 -3.42 20.48
CA ARG A 79 -12.79 -4.06 21.78
C ARG A 79 -13.34 -3.04 22.80
N PRO A 80 -14.18 -3.47 23.75
CA PRO A 80 -14.74 -2.58 24.78
C PRO A 80 -13.67 -1.98 25.69
N ARG A 81 -12.60 -2.74 25.99
CA ARG A 81 -11.42 -2.27 26.72
C ARG A 81 -10.20 -2.35 25.81
N ILE A 82 -9.58 -1.20 25.54
CA ILE A 82 -8.37 -1.12 24.72
C ILE A 82 -7.13 -1.31 25.59
N ASN A 83 -6.27 -2.25 25.18
CA ASN A 83 -4.90 -2.32 25.67
C ASN A 83 -4.07 -1.19 25.03
N ARG A 84 -3.81 -0.12 25.79
CA ARG A 84 -3.12 1.09 25.28
C ARG A 84 -1.67 0.81 24.88
N LEU A 85 -0.96 -0.01 25.65
CA LEU A 85 0.43 -0.37 25.35
C LEU A 85 0.51 -1.09 24.00
N LEU A 86 -0.32 -2.11 23.80
CA LEU A 86 -0.39 -2.83 22.52
C LEU A 86 -0.78 -1.91 21.36
N LEU A 87 -1.71 -0.97 21.57
CA LEU A 87 -2.08 0.01 20.55
C LEU A 87 -0.88 0.88 20.15
N ILE A 88 -0.12 1.39 21.12
CA ILE A 88 1.07 2.22 20.87
C ILE A 88 2.13 1.42 20.12
N LEU A 89 2.40 0.17 20.54
CA LEU A 89 3.36 -0.69 19.85
C LEU A 89 2.95 -0.98 18.41
N LEU A 90 1.69 -1.36 18.18
CA LEU A 90 1.17 -1.60 16.83
C LEU A 90 1.20 -0.32 15.98
N ALA A 91 0.86 0.83 16.56
CA ALA A 91 0.91 2.11 15.86
C ALA A 91 2.34 2.52 15.50
N GLY A 92 3.31 2.28 16.39
CA GLY A 92 4.73 2.52 16.13
C GLY A 92 5.27 1.64 15.01
N VAL A 93 5.03 0.33 15.07
CA VAL A 93 5.42 -0.62 14.01
C VAL A 93 4.73 -0.26 12.69
N TRP A 94 3.43 0.04 12.74
CA TRP A 94 2.68 0.46 11.56
C TRP A 94 3.30 1.70 10.92
N LEU A 95 3.52 2.77 11.70
CA LEU A 95 4.05 4.03 11.18
C LEU A 95 5.47 3.89 10.63
N LEU A 96 6.32 3.08 11.26
CA LEU A 96 7.68 2.81 10.82
C LEU A 96 7.73 2.12 9.45
N PHE A 97 6.85 1.14 9.23
CA PHE A 97 6.83 0.35 8.00
C PHE A 97 5.84 0.85 6.94
N PHE A 98 4.94 1.75 7.29
CA PHE A 98 3.98 2.36 6.36
C PHE A 98 4.62 2.96 5.09
N PRO A 99 5.79 3.63 5.13
CA PRO A 99 6.45 4.16 3.94
C PRO A 99 6.77 3.12 2.86
N ASN A 100 6.97 1.84 3.23
CA ASN A 100 7.32 0.79 2.27
C ASN A 100 6.22 0.52 1.24
N ALA A 101 4.95 0.72 1.61
CA ALA A 101 3.84 0.54 0.67
C ALA A 101 3.83 1.59 -0.46
N PRO A 102 3.77 2.91 -0.18
CA PRO A 102 3.88 3.92 -1.23
C PRO A 102 5.27 4.01 -1.86
N TYR A 103 6.33 3.46 -1.25
CA TYR A 103 7.67 3.38 -1.87
C TYR A 103 7.64 2.68 -3.23
N LEU A 104 6.81 1.65 -3.40
CA LEU A 104 6.63 0.93 -4.67
C LEU A 104 6.26 1.85 -5.85
N ILE A 105 5.65 3.01 -5.60
CA ILE A 105 5.34 3.98 -6.66
C ILE A 105 6.61 4.51 -7.30
N THR A 106 7.67 4.66 -6.50
CA THR A 106 8.95 5.23 -6.94
C THR A 106 9.81 4.23 -7.72
N GLU A 107 9.43 2.94 -7.75
CA GLU A 107 10.08 1.92 -8.59
C GLU A 107 9.91 2.17 -10.09
N MET A 108 8.95 3.04 -10.48
CA MET A 108 8.80 3.58 -11.84
C MET A 108 10.09 4.18 -12.40
N ILE A 109 11.01 4.65 -11.55
CA ILE A 109 12.27 5.25 -12.00
C ILE A 109 13.13 4.28 -12.81
N HIS A 110 12.98 2.97 -12.59
CA HIS A 110 13.73 1.93 -13.32
C HIS A 110 13.27 1.73 -14.77
N LEU A 111 12.23 2.45 -15.23
CA LEU A 111 11.96 2.60 -16.68
C LEU A 111 12.97 3.49 -17.38
N SER A 112 13.63 4.39 -16.63
CA SER A 112 14.67 5.23 -17.19
C SER A 112 15.93 4.40 -17.46
N PRO A 113 16.53 4.47 -18.67
CA PRO A 113 17.79 3.78 -18.96
C PRO A 113 18.93 4.14 -18.00
N GLN A 114 18.88 5.34 -17.39
CA GLN A 114 19.87 5.77 -16.40
C GLN A 114 19.83 4.95 -15.11
N TYR A 115 18.64 4.47 -14.73
CA TYR A 115 18.41 3.67 -13.53
C TYR A 115 18.06 2.23 -13.85
N GLY A 116 18.02 1.86 -15.15
CA GLY A 116 17.39 0.66 -15.68
C GLY A 116 17.75 -0.63 -14.97
N PRO A 117 17.03 -1.74 -15.23
CA PRO A 117 17.33 -3.02 -14.60
C PRO A 117 18.83 -3.27 -14.66
N SER A 118 19.49 -3.30 -13.49
CA SER A 118 20.93 -3.52 -13.44
C SER A 118 21.21 -4.79 -14.25
N PRO A 119 22.13 -4.75 -15.24
CA PRO A 119 22.43 -5.89 -16.10
C PRO A 119 23.28 -6.89 -15.30
N GLU A 120 22.70 -7.42 -14.23
CA GLU A 120 23.20 -8.57 -13.54
C GLU A 120 22.63 -9.81 -14.23
N ILE A 121 23.53 -10.63 -14.73
CA ILE A 121 23.22 -11.88 -15.40
C ILE A 121 23.15 -12.96 -14.32
N LEU A 122 22.22 -13.92 -14.49
CA LEU A 122 22.13 -15.07 -13.60
C LEU A 122 23.49 -15.76 -13.40
N PRO A 123 23.79 -16.25 -12.18
CA PRO A 123 24.98 -17.06 -11.94
C PRO A 123 25.05 -18.24 -12.92
N ALA A 124 26.25 -18.55 -13.43
CA ALA A 124 26.44 -19.55 -14.48
C ALA A 124 25.90 -20.95 -14.13
N TRP A 125 25.82 -21.30 -12.84
CA TRP A 125 25.24 -22.57 -12.39
C TRP A 125 23.72 -22.61 -12.58
N LEU A 126 23.04 -21.46 -12.44
CA LEU A 126 21.60 -21.33 -12.58
C LEU A 126 21.18 -21.13 -14.04
N ASP A 127 22.03 -20.46 -14.81
CA ASP A 127 21.87 -20.28 -16.26
C ASP A 127 21.79 -21.60 -17.04
N LYS A 128 22.52 -22.63 -16.57
CA LYS A 128 22.51 -23.98 -17.15
C LYS A 128 21.22 -24.76 -16.90
N LEU A 129 20.42 -24.37 -15.89
CA LEU A 129 19.17 -25.05 -15.54
C LEU A 129 17.97 -24.55 -16.36
N LEU A 130 18.10 -23.39 -17.01
CA LEU A 130 17.05 -22.83 -17.86
C LEU A 130 17.39 -23.11 -19.34
N PRO A 131 16.43 -23.44 -20.21
CA PRO A 131 16.62 -23.53 -21.66
C PRO A 131 16.59 -22.14 -22.32
N ALA A 132 17.46 -21.88 -23.31
CA ALA A 132 17.64 -20.54 -23.88
C ALA A 132 16.52 -20.23 -24.87
N MET A 133 15.71 -19.22 -24.55
CA MET A 133 14.69 -18.67 -25.45
C MET A 133 14.96 -17.15 -25.51
N ALA A 134 15.05 -16.57 -26.70
CA ALA A 134 15.40 -15.15 -26.96
C ALA A 134 14.55 -14.13 -26.16
N PRO A 135 14.88 -12.82 -26.07
CA PRO A 135 16.07 -12.02 -26.43
C PRO A 135 16.89 -11.56 -25.19
N GLN A 136 18.04 -10.89 -25.39
CA GLN A 136 18.88 -10.40 -24.28
C GLN A 136 18.25 -9.29 -23.42
N SER A 137 17.15 -8.64 -23.87
CA SER A 137 16.46 -7.57 -23.13
C SER A 137 14.94 -7.69 -23.25
N SER A 138 14.22 -7.38 -22.18
CA SER A 138 12.75 -7.29 -22.17
C SER A 138 12.28 -6.13 -23.08
N PRO A 139 11.15 -6.28 -23.78
CA PRO A 139 10.49 -5.15 -24.42
C PRO A 139 10.11 -4.08 -23.37
N GLU A 140 10.29 -2.80 -23.68
CA GLU A 140 10.00 -1.70 -22.74
C GLU A 140 8.55 -1.70 -22.22
N TRP A 141 7.59 -2.07 -23.07
CA TRP A 141 6.19 -2.18 -22.67
C TRP A 141 5.97 -3.26 -21.59
N PHE A 142 6.80 -4.31 -21.58
CA PHE A 142 6.70 -5.38 -20.60
C PHE A 142 7.14 -4.88 -19.23
N ASP A 143 8.28 -4.19 -19.17
CA ASP A 143 8.79 -3.59 -17.93
C ASP A 143 7.85 -2.49 -17.43
N PHE A 144 7.25 -1.72 -18.33
CA PHE A 144 6.18 -0.77 -17.99
C PHE A 144 4.97 -1.45 -17.34
N LEU A 145 4.47 -2.57 -17.88
CA LEU A 145 3.35 -3.30 -17.29
C LEU A 145 3.72 -3.94 -15.95
N LEU A 146 4.92 -4.52 -15.85
CA LEU A 146 5.45 -5.08 -14.59
C LEU A 146 5.51 -4.00 -13.53
N LEU A 147 6.20 -2.90 -13.78
CA LEU A 147 6.36 -1.83 -12.81
C LEU A 147 5.01 -1.15 -12.51
N SER A 148 4.12 -0.98 -13.50
CA SER A 148 2.77 -0.45 -13.25
C SER A 148 1.96 -1.34 -12.31
N SER A 149 2.07 -2.66 -12.45
CA SER A 149 1.44 -3.60 -11.52
C SER A 149 2.00 -3.47 -10.09
N ILE A 150 3.29 -3.17 -9.94
CA ILE A 150 3.93 -2.88 -8.64
C ILE A 150 3.42 -1.58 -8.03
N VAL A 151 3.28 -0.50 -8.82
CA VAL A 151 2.67 0.75 -8.39
C VAL A 151 1.25 0.52 -7.86
N VAL A 152 0.45 -0.28 -8.58
CA VAL A 152 -0.92 -0.64 -8.15
C VAL A 152 -0.89 -1.41 -6.82
N ASN A 153 0.02 -2.37 -6.65
CA ASN A 153 0.19 -3.06 -5.37
C ASN A 153 0.55 -2.09 -4.23
N GLY A 154 1.45 -1.13 -4.48
CA GLY A 154 1.81 -0.10 -3.51
C GLY A 154 0.63 0.75 -3.08
N LEU A 155 -0.17 1.23 -4.04
CA LEU A 155 -1.37 2.01 -3.75
C LEU A 155 -2.43 1.17 -3.00
N LEU A 156 -2.68 -0.06 -3.42
CA LEU A 156 -3.66 -0.94 -2.78
C LEU A 156 -3.27 -1.26 -1.33
N THR A 157 -2.03 -1.66 -1.09
CA THR A 157 -1.55 -1.99 0.26
C THR A 157 -1.47 -0.75 1.16
N ALA A 158 -0.98 0.38 0.65
CA ALA A 158 -0.95 1.65 1.38
C ALA A 158 -2.36 2.10 1.76
N PHE A 159 -3.31 2.09 0.83
CA PHE A 159 -4.67 2.54 1.08
C PHE A 159 -5.44 1.56 1.98
N THR A 160 -5.18 0.26 1.88
CA THR A 160 -5.71 -0.74 2.81
C THR A 160 -5.26 -0.44 4.24
N ALA A 161 -3.94 -0.37 4.45
CA ALA A 161 -3.35 -0.15 5.76
C ALA A 161 -3.83 1.19 6.34
N MET A 162 -3.86 2.23 5.50
CA MET A 162 -4.31 3.56 5.90
C MET A 162 -5.79 3.59 6.27
N ARG A 163 -6.66 2.95 5.49
CA ARG A 163 -8.11 2.92 5.73
C ARG A 163 -8.48 2.19 7.01
N LEU A 164 -7.75 1.15 7.37
CA LEU A 164 -7.95 0.45 8.64
C LEU A 164 -7.65 1.36 9.83
N VAL A 165 -6.56 2.13 9.78
CA VAL A 165 -6.17 3.08 10.83
C VAL A 165 -7.11 4.29 10.85
N GLU A 166 -7.41 4.88 9.69
CA GLU A 166 -8.32 6.02 9.56
C GLU A 166 -9.71 5.71 10.11
N ARG A 167 -10.27 4.52 9.82
CA ARG A 167 -11.55 4.07 10.41
C ARG A 167 -11.47 3.97 11.93
N SER A 168 -10.32 3.58 12.48
CA SER A 168 -10.11 3.48 13.92
C SER A 168 -10.05 4.84 14.59
N ILE A 169 -9.40 5.82 13.94
CA ILE A 169 -9.36 7.22 14.37
C ILE A 169 -10.74 7.87 14.29
N ALA A 170 -11.43 7.71 13.15
CA ALA A 170 -12.73 8.32 12.88
C ALA A 170 -13.81 7.91 13.90
N ARG A 171 -13.76 6.67 14.40
CA ARG A 171 -14.69 6.20 15.44
C ARG A 171 -14.58 6.96 16.76
N ARG A 172 -13.43 7.55 17.07
CA ARG A 172 -13.16 8.19 18.38
C ARG A 172 -13.05 9.71 18.29
N GLY A 173 -12.44 10.24 17.23
CA GLY A 173 -12.26 11.69 17.05
C GLY A 173 -12.97 12.29 15.84
N GLY A 174 -13.84 11.52 15.18
CA GLY A 174 -14.63 12.00 14.07
C GLY A 174 -13.86 12.15 12.75
N ARG A 175 -14.59 12.61 11.72
CA ARG A 175 -14.13 12.61 10.33
C ARG A 175 -13.03 13.64 10.05
N LEU A 176 -13.13 14.85 10.60
CA LEU A 176 -12.15 15.89 10.35
C LEU A 176 -10.78 15.52 10.92
N MET A 177 -10.75 15.01 12.16
CA MET A 177 -9.53 14.54 12.79
C MET A 177 -8.91 13.37 12.02
N SER A 178 -9.74 12.43 11.54
CA SER A 178 -9.24 11.28 10.78
C SER A 178 -8.64 11.67 9.43
N LEU A 179 -9.23 12.64 8.74
CA LEU A 179 -8.70 13.18 7.48
C LEU A 179 -7.43 14.02 7.69
N ALA A 180 -7.41 14.88 8.71
CA ALA A 180 -6.23 15.68 9.04
C ALA A 180 -5.03 14.80 9.42
N LEU A 181 -5.24 13.81 10.29
CA LEU A 181 -4.21 12.83 10.63
C LEU A 181 -3.80 12.00 9.42
N ALA A 182 -4.72 11.69 8.51
CA ALA A 182 -4.37 10.99 7.28
C ALA A 182 -3.43 11.79 6.38
N GLY A 183 -3.69 13.08 6.18
CA GLY A 183 -2.79 13.97 5.44
C GLY A 183 -1.40 14.03 6.09
N TRP A 184 -1.34 14.18 7.42
CA TRP A 184 -0.08 14.18 8.16
C TRP A 184 0.69 12.87 8.02
N ILE A 185 0.01 11.73 8.11
CA ILE A 185 0.63 10.42 7.95
C ILE A 185 1.18 10.25 6.53
N PHE A 186 0.47 10.70 5.50
CA PHE A 186 0.98 10.64 4.13
C PHE A 186 2.21 11.54 3.92
N LEU A 187 2.29 12.70 4.57
CA LEU A 187 3.50 13.53 4.58
C LEU A 187 4.67 12.82 5.26
N LEU A 188 4.45 12.22 6.43
CA LEU A 188 5.48 11.43 7.12
C LEU A 188 5.92 10.22 6.29
N ALA A 189 4.97 9.54 5.65
CA ALA A 189 5.25 8.42 4.76
C ALA A 189 6.09 8.85 3.57
N SER A 190 5.73 9.98 2.95
CA SER A 190 6.45 10.58 1.83
C SER A 190 7.88 10.96 2.20
N PHE A 191 8.10 11.49 3.41
CA PHE A 191 9.44 11.71 3.94
C PHE A 191 10.21 10.40 4.11
N GLY A 192 9.59 9.36 4.67
CA GLY A 192 10.19 8.03 4.77
C GLY A 192 10.57 7.42 3.41
N VAL A 193 9.71 7.61 2.39
CA VAL A 193 10.01 7.21 1.01
C VAL A 193 11.21 7.97 0.45
N ALA A 194 11.30 9.27 0.71
CA ALA A 194 12.44 10.09 0.30
C ALA A 194 13.75 9.61 0.95
N LEU A 195 13.71 9.27 2.24
CA LEU A 195 14.86 8.72 2.95
C LEU A 195 15.28 7.36 2.38
N GLY A 196 14.33 6.46 2.12
CA GLY A 196 14.63 5.18 1.47
C GLY A 196 15.24 5.37 0.08
N ARG A 197 14.73 6.33 -0.70
CA ARG A 197 15.18 6.55 -2.08
C ARG A 197 16.51 7.28 -2.19
N TYR A 198 16.72 8.32 -1.38
CA TYR A 198 17.90 9.18 -1.49
C TYR A 198 19.01 8.82 -0.50
N ALA A 199 18.64 8.51 0.74
CA ALA A 199 19.60 8.14 1.79
C ALA A 199 19.90 6.64 1.82
N ARG A 200 19.14 5.82 1.05
CA ARG A 200 19.18 4.35 1.07
C ARG A 200 18.97 3.75 2.47
N LEU A 201 18.15 4.43 3.27
CA LEU A 201 17.81 4.00 4.63
C LEU A 201 16.70 2.95 4.60
N ASN A 202 16.93 1.82 5.26
CA ASN A 202 15.91 0.81 5.48
C ASN A 202 15.18 1.02 6.82
N SER A 203 13.91 0.58 6.91
CA SER A 203 13.10 0.75 8.13
C SER A 203 13.66 0.04 9.36
N TRP A 204 14.50 -1.00 9.19
CA TRP A 204 15.11 -1.75 10.30
C TRP A 204 16.43 -1.15 10.79
N GLU A 205 17.04 -0.20 10.07
CA GLU A 205 18.30 0.44 10.47
C GLU A 205 18.18 1.25 11.76
N VAL A 206 16.96 1.70 12.10
CA VAL A 206 16.66 2.33 13.39
C VAL A 206 17.00 1.42 14.58
N PHE A 207 17.01 0.09 14.39
CA PHE A 207 17.34 -0.88 15.42
C PHE A 207 18.77 -1.41 15.32
N THR A 208 19.32 -1.52 14.11
CA THR A 208 20.67 -2.09 13.90
C THR A 208 21.77 -1.04 13.94
N GLN A 209 21.48 0.19 13.51
CA GLN A 209 22.42 1.32 13.38
C GLN A 209 21.73 2.65 13.78
N PRO A 210 21.29 2.80 15.04
CA PRO A 210 20.45 3.92 15.45
C PRO A 210 21.11 5.30 15.27
N ILE A 211 22.39 5.44 15.66
CA ILE A 211 23.10 6.73 15.62
C ILE A 211 23.26 7.20 14.16
N GLU A 212 23.78 6.33 13.29
CA GLU A 212 23.94 6.62 11.86
C GLU A 212 22.60 6.92 11.18
N THR A 213 21.53 6.21 11.58
CA THR A 213 20.18 6.47 11.07
C THR A 213 19.72 7.88 11.43
N PHE A 214 19.89 8.33 12.68
CA PHE A 214 19.50 9.67 13.10
C PHE A 214 20.34 10.77 12.42
N GLU A 215 21.63 10.56 12.25
CA GLU A 215 22.51 11.49 11.53
C GLU A 215 22.07 11.66 10.07
N LYS A 216 21.80 10.54 9.37
CA LYS A 216 21.27 10.57 7.99
C LYS A 216 19.92 11.27 7.94
N ILE A 217 18.99 11.00 8.85
CA ILE A 217 17.68 11.68 8.91
C ILE A 217 17.89 13.19 9.02
N PHE A 218 18.72 13.64 9.96
CA PHE A 218 18.97 15.07 10.19
C PHE A 218 19.62 15.73 8.97
N GLN A 219 20.62 15.09 8.37
CA GLN A 219 21.29 15.57 7.18
C GLN A 219 20.33 15.71 5.99
N TRP A 220 19.54 14.67 5.72
CA TRP A 220 18.63 14.66 4.57
C TRP A 220 17.40 15.54 4.76
N MET A 221 16.97 15.79 5.99
CA MET A 221 15.91 16.75 6.30
C MET A 221 16.26 18.18 5.88
N GLN A 222 17.55 18.52 5.86
CA GLN A 222 18.05 19.84 5.44
C GLN A 222 18.15 19.98 3.91
N VAL A 223 18.01 18.88 3.16
CA VAL A 223 18.15 18.89 1.70
C VAL A 223 16.84 19.36 1.06
N PRO A 224 16.81 20.51 0.34
CA PRO A 224 15.55 21.08 -0.16
C PRO A 224 14.73 20.15 -1.06
N ARG A 225 15.39 19.36 -1.92
CA ARG A 225 14.71 18.37 -2.79
C ARG A 225 13.93 17.31 -2.00
N VAL A 226 14.39 16.93 -0.81
CA VAL A 226 13.67 15.99 0.07
C VAL A 226 12.40 16.64 0.58
N GLY A 227 12.46 17.92 0.99
CA GLY A 227 11.29 18.69 1.39
C GLY A 227 10.26 18.82 0.27
N VAL A 228 10.68 19.19 -0.94
CA VAL A 228 9.80 19.31 -2.11
C VAL A 228 9.16 17.96 -2.46
N PHE A 229 9.96 16.89 -2.53
CA PHE A 229 9.44 15.54 -2.77
C PHE A 229 8.41 15.16 -1.70
N THR A 230 8.74 15.39 -0.42
CA THR A 230 7.88 15.06 0.72
C THR A 230 6.50 15.71 0.58
N LEU A 231 6.48 17.01 0.29
CA LEU A 231 5.25 17.78 0.13
C LEU A 231 4.44 17.34 -1.09
N VAL A 232 5.06 17.25 -2.26
CA VAL A 232 4.36 16.93 -3.52
C VAL A 232 3.83 15.50 -3.49
N PHE A 233 4.69 14.54 -3.17
CA PHE A 233 4.32 13.13 -3.15
C PHE A 233 3.34 12.81 -2.03
N GLY A 234 3.49 13.42 -0.86
CA GLY A 234 2.54 13.27 0.26
C GLY A 234 1.17 13.85 -0.05
N ALA A 235 1.12 15.04 -0.67
CA ALA A 235 -0.13 15.65 -1.14
C ALA A 235 -0.81 14.78 -2.21
N LEU A 236 -0.05 14.25 -3.18
CA LEU A 236 -0.56 13.36 -4.21
C LEU A 236 -1.20 12.10 -3.60
N LEU A 237 -0.50 11.44 -2.68
CA LEU A 237 -1.02 10.27 -1.96
C LEU A 237 -2.29 10.59 -1.19
N ALA A 238 -2.33 11.71 -0.48
CA ALA A 238 -3.52 12.14 0.27
C ALA A 238 -4.70 12.40 -0.67
N MET A 239 -4.49 13.06 -1.82
CA MET A 239 -5.53 13.31 -2.82
C MET A 239 -6.06 12.00 -3.43
N PHE A 240 -5.18 11.09 -3.86
CA PHE A 240 -5.61 9.79 -4.37
C PHE A 240 -6.37 8.97 -3.34
N TYR A 241 -5.91 9.00 -2.08
CA TYR A 241 -6.60 8.33 -0.99
C TYR A 241 -8.01 8.89 -0.78
N ILE A 242 -8.16 10.22 -0.72
CA ILE A 242 -9.47 10.87 -0.58
C ILE A 242 -10.37 10.50 -1.77
N ALA A 243 -9.87 10.58 -3.00
CA ALA A 243 -10.64 10.24 -4.19
C ALA A 243 -11.12 8.77 -4.15
N ALA A 244 -10.22 7.83 -3.91
CA ALA A 244 -10.50 6.40 -3.91
C ALA A 244 -11.46 5.98 -2.77
N VAL A 245 -11.36 6.62 -1.61
CA VAL A 245 -12.02 6.16 -0.38
C VAL A 245 -13.26 6.98 0.00
N HIS A 246 -13.30 8.24 -0.42
CA HIS A 246 -14.34 9.20 -0.03
C HIS A 246 -15.11 9.80 -1.22
N GLY A 247 -14.64 9.65 -2.46
CA GLY A 247 -15.29 10.22 -3.65
C GLY A 247 -16.66 9.63 -4.02
N GLY A 248 -17.04 8.48 -3.46
CA GLY A 248 -18.28 7.76 -3.81
C GLY A 248 -19.41 7.82 -2.77
N ARG A 249 -19.29 8.60 -1.69
CA ARG A 249 -20.36 8.68 -0.69
C ARG A 249 -21.48 9.59 -1.17
N ARG A 250 -22.56 9.00 -1.70
CA ARG A 250 -23.84 9.71 -1.85
C ARG A 250 -24.35 10.09 -0.46
N GLU A 251 -24.71 11.35 -0.28
CA GLU A 251 -25.50 11.76 0.89
C GLU A 251 -26.80 10.95 0.90
N PRO A 252 -27.31 10.54 2.08
CA PRO A 252 -28.61 9.90 2.17
C PRO A 252 -29.66 10.86 1.60
N ASP A 253 -30.43 10.39 0.62
CA ASP A 253 -31.51 11.16 -0.01
C ASP A 253 -32.50 11.65 1.07
N PRO A 254 -32.62 12.97 1.31
CA PRO A 254 -33.54 13.55 2.29
C PRO A 254 -35.02 13.26 2.00
N GLN A 255 -35.35 12.69 0.83
CA GLN A 255 -36.73 12.40 0.40
C GLN A 255 -37.14 10.94 0.58
N ALA A 256 -36.20 10.02 0.85
CA ALA A 256 -36.51 8.59 0.99
C ALA A 256 -37.40 8.24 2.20
N GLY A 257 -37.59 9.16 3.14
CA GLY A 257 -38.48 9.00 4.30
C GLY A 257 -39.85 9.67 4.18
N ARG A 258 -40.17 10.38 3.08
CA ARG A 258 -41.41 11.17 2.93
C ARG A 258 -42.47 10.55 1.99
N GLY A 259 -42.29 9.28 1.61
CA GLY A 259 -43.16 8.60 0.66
C GLY A 259 -44.28 7.72 1.25
N PHE A 260 -44.41 7.61 2.57
CA PHE A 260 -45.35 6.68 3.22
C PHE A 260 -46.48 7.34 4.04
N GLU A 261 -46.66 8.65 3.92
CA GLU A 261 -47.80 9.35 4.52
C GLU A 261 -48.64 10.02 3.42
N ARG A 262 -49.43 9.23 2.69
CA ARG A 262 -50.68 9.66 2.04
C ARG A 262 -51.66 8.51 1.98
#